data_AF-A0A2D7X568-F1
#
_entry.id   AF-A0A2D7X568-F1
#
_cell.length_a   1.000
_cell.length_b   1.000
_cell.length_c   1.000
_cell.angle_alpha   90.00
_cell.angle_beta   90.00
_cell.angle_gamma   90.00
#
_symmetry.space_group_name_H-M   'P 1'
#
loop_
_entity.id
_entity.type
_entity.pdbx_description
1 polymer ?
#
loop_
_entity_poly.entity_id
_entity_poly.type
_entity_poly.pdbx_seq_one_letter_code
_entity_poly.pdbx_strand_id
1 'polypeptide(L)'
;MAEETPRGRRGSDQIRVSDSSAISMPIRNLISIVAAVSVGVWGYFGVVERLNKLETFEQLIAKDLETGLKELQADIAKNNEFRIKWPRGELGQASADQEQYLLIEHLSGQVEKIQSRIEKDMSNGVNITRLQTDMMEVRSSIEKLKDKQRGLMNGGS
;
A
#
# COMPACT_ATOMS: atom_id res chain seq x y z
N MET A 1 -61.62 19.15 94.51
CA MET A 1 -61.95 17.72 94.37
C MET A 1 -62.15 17.48 92.88
N ALA A 2 -61.40 16.50 92.34
CA ALA A 2 -61.52 15.92 90.99
C ALA A 2 -61.15 16.85 89.79
N GLU A 3 -60.50 16.45 88.70
CA GLU A 3 -59.88 15.18 88.25
C GLU A 3 -59.26 15.44 86.85
N GLU A 4 -58.07 14.88 86.62
CA GLU A 4 -57.51 14.31 85.38
C GLU A 4 -57.57 15.01 83.98
N THR A 5 -56.36 15.33 83.46
CA THR A 5 -55.66 14.85 82.22
C THR A 5 -56.43 14.47 80.91
N PRO A 6 -55.76 14.29 79.73
CA PRO A 6 -54.65 15.01 79.09
C PRO A 6 -54.75 15.12 77.54
N ARG A 7 -53.69 15.68 76.91
CA ARG A 7 -53.19 15.51 75.52
C ARG A 7 -53.90 16.24 74.36
N GLY A 8 -53.15 17.18 73.77
CA GLY A 8 -53.29 17.59 72.37
C GLY A 8 -51.96 18.09 71.82
N ARG A 9 -51.25 17.23 71.08
CA ARG A 9 -50.03 17.57 70.30
C ARG A 9 -50.40 18.45 69.11
N ARG A 10 -49.68 19.54 68.90
CA ARG A 10 -48.91 19.89 67.68
C ARG A 10 -48.46 21.34 67.81
N GLY A 11 -47.24 21.53 68.33
CA GLY A 11 -46.49 22.73 67.98
C GLY A 11 -46.28 22.68 66.47
N SER A 12 -47.00 23.51 65.74
CA SER A 12 -46.61 23.84 64.38
C SER A 12 -45.32 24.65 64.53
N ASP A 13 -44.19 24.03 64.22
CA ASP A 13 -43.02 24.77 63.77
C ASP A 13 -43.44 25.50 62.50
N GLN A 14 -44.07 26.66 62.69
CA GLN A 14 -44.10 27.68 61.67
C GLN A 14 -42.64 28.03 61.45
N ILE A 15 -42.12 27.70 60.27
CA ILE A 15 -40.88 28.29 59.77
C ILE A 15 -41.13 29.79 59.79
N ARG A 16 -40.76 30.44 60.89
CA ARG A 16 -40.70 31.88 61.01
C ARG A 16 -39.49 32.30 60.20
N VAL A 17 -39.70 32.50 58.90
CA VAL A 17 -38.79 33.28 58.09
C VAL A 17 -38.82 34.69 58.68
N SER A 18 -37.70 35.10 59.26
CA SER A 18 -37.54 36.41 59.88
C SER A 18 -37.81 37.50 58.83
N ASP A 19 -38.91 38.23 59.00
CA ASP A 19 -39.35 39.32 58.12
C ASP A 19 -38.73 40.68 58.52
N SER A 20 -37.67 40.66 59.32
CA SER A 20 -37.00 41.87 59.80
C SER A 20 -35.55 41.88 59.34
N SER A 21 -35.34 42.65 58.27
CA SER A 21 -34.07 42.99 57.64
C SER A 21 -33.50 41.97 56.63
N ALA A 22 -34.15 41.82 55.48
CA ALA A 22 -33.52 41.26 54.27
C ALA A 22 -34.25 41.72 52.99
N ILE A 23 -33.94 42.94 52.52
CA ILE A 23 -34.21 43.42 51.15
C ILE A 23 -35.66 43.24 50.65
N SER A 24 -36.48 44.29 50.81
CA SER A 24 -37.82 44.44 50.24
C SER A 24 -37.81 44.66 48.71
N MET A 25 -37.03 43.89 47.95
CA MET A 25 -37.08 43.95 46.49
C MET A 25 -38.34 43.22 46.01
N PRO A 26 -39.13 43.80 45.08
CA PRO A 26 -40.24 43.11 44.45
C PRO A 26 -39.76 41.75 43.92
N ILE A 27 -40.46 40.65 44.21
CA ILE A 27 -40.09 39.29 43.77
C ILE A 27 -39.84 39.23 42.25
N ARG A 28 -40.53 40.08 41.48
CA ARG A 28 -40.29 40.25 40.04
C ARG A 28 -38.86 40.66 39.69
N ASN A 29 -38.22 41.50 40.50
CA ASN A 29 -36.82 41.89 40.32
C ASN A 29 -35.84 40.77 40.70
N LEU A 30 -36.19 39.95 41.69
CA LEU A 30 -35.39 38.76 42.01
C LEU A 30 -35.44 37.75 40.85
N ILE A 31 -36.65 37.48 40.33
CA ILE A 31 -36.85 36.55 39.20
C ILE A 31 -36.15 37.08 37.94
N SER A 32 -36.18 38.39 37.68
CA SER A 32 -35.49 38.96 36.51
C SER A 32 -33.97 38.81 36.60
N ILE A 33 -33.38 39.00 37.79
CA ILE A 33 -31.95 38.78 38.00
C ILE A 33 -31.59 37.31 37.81
N VAL A 34 -32.37 36.38 38.38
CA VAL A 34 -32.14 34.93 38.21
C VAL A 34 -32.28 34.51 36.75
N ALA A 35 -33.28 35.02 36.03
CA ALA A 35 -33.46 34.74 34.60
C ALA A 35 -32.30 35.31 33.78
N ALA A 36 -31.84 36.53 34.07
CA ALA A 36 -30.72 37.15 33.39
C ALA A 36 -29.41 36.37 33.60
N VAL A 37 -29.13 35.94 34.83
CA VAL A 37 -27.97 35.10 35.16
C VAL A 37 -28.07 33.74 34.48
N SER A 38 -29.27 33.13 34.42
CA SER A 38 -29.46 31.83 33.76
C SER A 38 -29.15 31.88 32.26
N VAL A 39 -29.57 32.94 31.56
CA VAL A 39 -29.22 33.14 30.14
C VAL A 39 -27.73 33.40 29.97
N GLY A 40 -27.12 34.16 30.89
CA GLY A 40 -25.67 34.40 30.91
C GLY A 40 -24.85 33.11 31.05
N VAL A 41 -25.23 32.24 31.98
CA VAL A 41 -24.58 30.95 32.20
C VAL A 41 -24.76 30.02 30.99
N TRP A 42 -25.98 29.96 30.42
CA TRP A 42 -26.25 29.17 29.22
C TRP A 42 -25.42 29.64 28.02
N GLY A 43 -25.36 30.95 27.77
CA GLY A 43 -24.55 31.52 26.69
C GLY A 43 -23.05 31.29 26.90
N TYR A 44 -22.56 31.47 28.13
CA TYR A 44 -21.16 31.23 28.48
C TYR A 44 -20.75 29.78 28.20
N PHE A 45 -21.51 28.80 28.71
CA PHE A 45 -21.19 27.39 28.48
C PHE A 45 -21.33 26.99 27.01
N GLY A 46 -22.34 27.49 26.29
CA GLY A 46 -22.49 27.22 24.85
C GLY A 46 -21.32 27.75 24.01
N VAL A 47 -20.80 28.93 24.34
CA VAL A 47 -19.61 29.50 23.66
C VAL A 47 -18.35 28.72 24.02
N VAL A 48 -18.13 28.39 25.30
CA VAL A 48 -16.97 27.63 25.75
C VAL A 48 -16.93 26.23 25.13
N GLU A 49 -18.06 25.53 25.06
CA GLU A 49 -18.11 24.20 24.42
C GLU A 49 -17.73 24.28 22.93
N ARG A 50 -18.24 25.29 22.22
CA ARG A 50 -17.94 25.47 20.80
C ARG A 50 -16.47 25.84 20.56
N LEU A 51 -15.90 26.68 21.41
CA LEU A 51 -14.46 27.00 21.39
C LEU A 51 -13.61 25.74 21.59
N ASN A 52 -13.92 24.93 22.61
CA ASN A 52 -13.17 23.70 22.89
C ASN A 52 -13.25 22.70 21.73
N LYS A 53 -14.42 22.58 21.08
CA LYS A 53 -14.57 21.74 19.87
C LYS A 53 -13.73 22.24 18.70
N LEU A 54 -13.70 23.56 18.50
CA LEU A 54 -12.92 24.17 17.42
C LEU A 54 -11.42 23.98 17.63
N GLU A 55 -10.94 24.21 18.85
CA GLU A 55 -9.54 24.00 19.22
C GLU A 55 -9.14 22.53 19.07
N THR A 56 -9.98 21.60 19.50
CA THR A 56 -9.72 20.16 19.31
C THR A 56 -9.65 19.79 17.83
N PHE A 57 -10.55 20.33 17.01
CA PHE A 57 -10.59 20.08 15.57
C PHE A 57 -9.33 20.62 14.87
N GLU A 58 -8.90 21.82 15.22
CA GLU A 58 -7.67 22.42 14.70
C GLU A 58 -6.44 21.58 15.06
N GLN A 59 -6.34 21.14 16.31
CA GLN A 59 -5.25 20.26 16.77
C GLN A 59 -5.25 18.90 16.03
N LEU A 60 -6.42 18.34 15.76
CA LEU A 60 -6.55 17.09 15.00
C LEU A 60 -6.08 17.25 13.56
N ILE A 61 -6.52 18.31 12.86
CA ILE A 61 -6.06 18.61 11.49
C ILE A 61 -4.56 18.82 11.44
N ALA A 62 -4.01 19.60 12.38
CA ALA A 62 -2.58 19.88 12.42
C ALA A 62 -1.76 18.58 12.57
N LYS A 63 -2.19 17.68 13.45
CA LYS A 63 -1.55 16.36 13.63
C LYS A 63 -1.70 15.45 12.42
N ASP A 64 -2.86 15.45 11.78
CA ASP A 64 -3.12 14.64 10.58
C ASP A 64 -2.21 15.09 9.43
N LEU A 65 -2.11 16.40 9.21
CA LEU A 65 -1.20 16.98 8.22
C LEU A 65 0.26 16.66 8.54
N GLU A 66 0.68 16.80 9.80
CA GLU A 66 2.04 16.44 10.23
C GLU A 66 2.36 14.96 9.97
N THR A 67 1.39 14.08 10.24
CA THR A 67 1.52 12.64 10.03
C THR A 67 1.65 12.34 8.54
N GLY A 68 0.77 12.90 7.70
CA GLY A 68 0.85 12.75 6.24
C GLY A 68 2.16 13.28 5.66
N LEU A 69 2.69 14.39 6.17
CA LEU A 69 4.01 14.91 5.77
C LEU A 69 5.16 13.96 6.16
N LYS A 70 5.12 13.37 7.36
CA LYS A 70 6.13 12.39 7.80
C LYS A 70 6.12 11.13 6.94
N GLU A 71 4.95 10.61 6.63
CA GLU A 71 4.80 9.45 5.74
C GLU A 71 5.35 9.75 4.35
N LEU A 72 4.95 10.89 3.76
CA LEU A 72 5.46 11.33 2.46
C LEU A 72 6.98 11.53 2.48
N GLN A 73 7.54 12.11 3.54
CA GLN A 73 8.98 12.29 3.68
C GLN A 73 9.70 10.95 3.77
N ALA A 74 9.16 9.99 4.51
CA ALA A 74 9.71 8.64 4.60
C ALA A 74 9.68 7.93 3.24
N ASP A 75 8.59 8.08 2.49
CA ASP A 75 8.47 7.49 1.15
C ASP A 75 9.42 8.13 0.15
N ILE A 76 9.58 9.46 0.17
CA ILE A 76 10.58 10.16 -0.64
C ILE A 76 12.00 9.69 -0.28
N ALA A 77 12.31 9.55 1.01
CA ALA A 77 13.61 9.07 1.47
C ALA A 77 13.89 7.65 0.97
N LYS A 78 12.93 6.73 1.12
CA LYS A 78 13.03 5.36 0.59
C LYS A 78 13.14 5.32 -0.93
N ASN A 79 12.40 6.17 -1.65
CA ASN A 79 12.48 6.23 -3.11
C ASN A 79 13.85 6.74 -3.58
N ASN A 80 14.36 7.79 -2.92
CA ASN A 80 15.71 8.29 -3.18
C ASN A 80 16.74 7.21 -2.87
N GLU A 81 16.62 6.53 -1.73
CA GLU A 81 17.48 5.41 -1.36
C GLU A 81 17.42 4.29 -2.42
N PHE A 82 16.23 3.91 -2.90
CA PHE A 82 16.05 2.92 -3.96
C PHE A 82 16.78 3.34 -5.24
N ARG A 83 16.49 4.54 -5.76
CA ARG A 83 17.11 5.07 -6.98
C ARG A 83 18.63 5.13 -6.91
N ILE A 84 19.16 5.40 -5.73
CA ILE A 84 20.58 5.58 -5.46
C ILE A 84 21.25 4.21 -5.31
N LYS A 85 20.73 3.33 -4.47
CA LYS A 85 21.36 2.06 -4.11
C LYS A 85 21.10 0.94 -5.12
N TRP A 86 19.98 0.97 -5.85
CA TRP A 86 19.60 -0.08 -6.82
C TRP A 86 20.64 -0.27 -7.93
N PRO A 87 21.05 0.79 -8.67
CA PRO A 87 22.09 0.65 -9.69
C PRO A 87 23.47 0.31 -9.09
N ARG A 88 23.66 0.49 -7.78
CA ARG A 88 24.94 0.21 -7.10
C ARG A 88 25.00 -1.15 -6.42
N GLY A 89 23.90 -1.90 -6.36
CA GLY A 89 23.84 -3.18 -5.64
C GLY A 89 24.02 -3.04 -4.12
N GLU A 90 23.82 -1.84 -3.56
CA GLU A 90 23.95 -1.55 -2.12
C GLU A 90 22.65 -1.77 -1.34
N LEU A 91 21.52 -1.93 -2.04
CA LEU A 91 20.35 -2.60 -1.48
C LEU A 91 20.74 -4.05 -1.40
N GLY A 92 21.13 -4.52 -0.20
CA GLY A 92 21.52 -5.92 0.00
C GLY A 92 20.53 -6.88 -0.65
N GLN A 93 20.98 -8.09 -0.97
CA GLN A 93 20.25 -9.08 -1.79
C GLN A 93 18.78 -9.18 -1.39
N ALA A 94 17.92 -8.45 -2.09
CA ALA A 94 16.48 -8.62 -1.96
C ALA A 94 16.17 -10.06 -2.40
N SER A 95 15.15 -10.69 -1.82
CA SER A 95 14.68 -12.01 -2.28
C SER A 95 14.45 -12.06 -3.80
N ALA A 96 14.01 -10.94 -4.38
CA ALA A 96 13.85 -10.77 -5.83
C ALA A 96 15.18 -10.86 -6.61
N ASP A 97 16.31 -10.48 -6.02
CA ASP A 97 17.63 -10.59 -6.65
C ASP A 97 18.05 -12.06 -6.75
N GLN A 98 17.77 -12.87 -5.72
CA GLN A 98 18.05 -14.32 -5.73
C GLN A 98 17.22 -15.06 -6.80
N GLU A 99 15.94 -14.72 -6.95
CA GLU A 99 15.10 -15.26 -8.03
C GLU A 99 15.60 -14.85 -9.41
N GLN A 100 16.05 -13.59 -9.57
CA GLN A 100 16.65 -13.11 -10.81
C GLN A 100 17.95 -13.83 -11.14
N TYR A 101 18.84 -14.07 -10.17
CA TYR A 101 20.05 -14.86 -10.38
C TYR A 101 19.73 -16.30 -10.82
N LEU A 102 18.72 -16.94 -10.23
CA LEU A 102 18.29 -18.27 -10.66
C LEU A 102 17.77 -18.28 -12.11
N LEU A 103 16.98 -17.28 -12.49
CA LEU A 103 16.49 -17.10 -13.86
C LEU A 103 17.65 -16.85 -14.84
N ILE A 104 18.61 -16.00 -14.48
CA ILE A 104 19.79 -15.72 -15.30
C ILE A 104 20.62 -16.98 -15.49
N GLU A 105 20.85 -17.76 -14.44
CA GLU A 105 21.57 -19.03 -14.51
C GLU A 105 20.85 -20.02 -15.43
N HIS A 106 19.53 -20.14 -15.28
CA HIS A 106 18.71 -20.99 -16.15
C HIS A 106 18.79 -20.55 -17.62
N LEU A 107 18.72 -19.25 -17.89
CA LEU A 107 18.84 -18.68 -19.23
C LEU A 107 20.25 -18.89 -19.82
N SER A 108 21.29 -18.72 -19.02
CA SER A 108 22.68 -19.00 -19.42
C SER A 108 22.83 -20.46 -19.88
N GLY A 109 22.33 -21.41 -19.09
CA GLY A 109 22.34 -22.82 -19.47
C GLY A 109 21.50 -23.14 -20.72
N GLN A 110 20.43 -22.36 -21.00
CA GLN A 110 19.70 -22.48 -22.27
C GLN A 110 20.51 -21.95 -23.45
N VAL A 111 21.20 -20.82 -23.29
CA VAL A 111 22.08 -20.25 -24.32
C VAL A 111 23.22 -21.21 -24.67
N GLU A 112 23.86 -21.83 -23.69
CA GLU A 112 24.90 -22.84 -23.93
C GLU A 112 24.36 -24.06 -24.71
N LYS A 113 23.17 -24.54 -24.35
CA LYS A 113 22.51 -25.64 -25.09
C LYS A 113 22.20 -25.26 -26.52
N ILE A 114 21.78 -24.02 -26.77
CA ILE A 114 21.55 -23.50 -28.11
C ILE A 114 22.86 -23.43 -28.89
N GLN A 115 23.93 -22.92 -28.28
CA GLN A 115 25.25 -22.85 -28.90
C GLN A 115 25.74 -24.25 -29.32
N SER A 116 25.63 -25.25 -28.44
CA SER A 116 26.01 -26.64 -28.76
C SER A 116 25.17 -27.25 -29.89
N ARG A 117 23.87 -26.91 -29.97
CA ARG A 117 23.01 -27.35 -31.07
C ARG A 117 23.41 -26.71 -32.39
N ILE A 118 23.68 -25.41 -32.40
CA ILE A 118 24.14 -24.68 -33.59
C ILE A 118 25.45 -25.27 -34.12
N GLU A 119 26.42 -25.58 -33.25
CA GLU A 119 27.67 -26.21 -33.67
C GLU A 119 27.46 -27.58 -34.32
N LYS A 120 26.57 -28.41 -33.75
CA LYS A 120 26.21 -29.71 -34.32
C LYS A 120 25.50 -29.56 -35.65
N ASP A 121 24.56 -28.61 -35.76
CA ASP A 121 23.81 -28.37 -36.98
C ASP A 121 24.70 -27.82 -38.09
N MET A 122 25.68 -26.98 -37.76
CA MET A 122 26.69 -26.51 -38.72
C MET A 122 27.57 -27.67 -39.22
N SER A 123 28.04 -28.54 -38.33
CA SER A 123 28.80 -29.73 -38.69
C SER A 123 28.00 -30.67 -39.61
N ASN A 124 26.73 -30.91 -39.26
CA ASN A 124 25.81 -31.67 -40.09
C ASN A 124 25.58 -31.00 -41.45
N GLY A 125 25.43 -29.67 -41.49
CA GLY A 125 25.28 -28.91 -42.72
C GLY A 125 26.47 -29.09 -43.66
N VAL A 126 27.70 -28.95 -43.15
CA VAL A 126 28.93 -29.18 -43.93
C VAL A 126 29.01 -30.62 -44.45
N ASN A 127 28.67 -31.61 -43.62
CA ASN A 127 28.65 -33.02 -44.03
C ASN A 127 27.60 -33.26 -45.12
N ILE A 128 26.42 -32.67 -45.02
CA ILE A 128 25.37 -32.76 -46.04
C ILE A 128 25.84 -32.12 -47.34
N THR A 129 26.46 -30.93 -47.30
CA THR A 129 27.03 -30.28 -48.52
C THR A 129 28.09 -31.16 -49.18
N ARG A 130 28.93 -31.82 -48.38
CA ARG A 130 29.94 -32.75 -48.91
C ARG A 130 29.27 -33.97 -49.56
N LEU A 131 28.31 -34.60 -48.88
CA LEU A 131 27.54 -35.72 -49.44
C LEU A 131 26.79 -35.34 -50.72
N GLN A 132 26.25 -34.12 -50.80
CA GLN A 132 25.61 -33.61 -52.03
C GLN A 132 26.62 -33.49 -53.17
N THR A 133 27.82 -32.98 -52.89
CA THR A 133 28.90 -32.86 -53.88
C THR A 133 29.35 -34.24 -54.36
N ASP A 134 29.62 -35.17 -53.43
CA ASP A 134 30.05 -36.53 -53.74
C ASP A 134 28.97 -37.26 -54.58
N MET A 135 27.68 -37.05 -54.27
CA MET A 135 26.57 -37.62 -55.04
C MET A 135 26.51 -37.04 -56.47
N MET A 136 26.80 -35.74 -56.66
CA MET A 136 26.91 -35.15 -57.98
C MET A 136 28.05 -35.77 -58.80
N GLU A 137 29.22 -36.02 -58.19
CA GLU A 137 30.34 -36.69 -58.85
C GLU A 137 30.03 -38.14 -59.21
N VAL A 138 29.37 -38.87 -58.31
CA VAL A 138 28.91 -40.24 -58.56
C VAL A 138 27.92 -40.27 -59.72
N ARG A 139 26.96 -39.34 -59.76
CA ARG A 139 25.99 -39.23 -60.86
C ARG A 139 26.68 -38.96 -62.20
N SER A 140 27.65 -38.05 -62.24
CA SER A 140 28.47 -37.77 -63.42
C SER A 140 29.27 -39.00 -63.87
N SER A 141 29.82 -39.74 -62.91
CA SER A 141 30.56 -40.98 -63.19
C SER A 141 29.65 -42.09 -63.76
N ILE A 142 28.42 -42.21 -63.25
CA ILE A 142 27.41 -43.12 -63.78
C ILE A 142 27.03 -42.76 -65.22
N GLU A 143 26.85 -41.47 -65.53
CA GLU A 143 26.57 -41.02 -66.91
C GLU A 143 27.71 -41.39 -67.86
N LYS A 144 28.97 -41.13 -67.47
CA LYS A 144 30.15 -41.52 -68.28
C LYS A 144 30.26 -43.04 -68.49
N LEU A 145 29.96 -43.85 -67.47
CA LEU A 145 29.95 -45.32 -67.59
C LEU A 145 28.86 -45.80 -68.54
N LYS A 146 27.67 -45.21 -68.46
CA LYS A 146 26.55 -45.50 -69.38
C LYS A 146 26.91 -45.17 -70.82
N ASP A 147 27.56 -44.04 -71.08
CA ASP A 147 27.98 -43.66 -72.43
C ASP A 147 29.10 -44.56 -72.97
N LYS A 148 30.09 -44.94 -72.14
CA LYS A 148 31.09 -45.94 -72.51
C LYS A 148 30.47 -47.30 -72.83
N GLN A 149 29.50 -47.75 -72.03
CA GLN A 149 28.77 -49.00 -72.30
C GLN A 149 28.01 -48.93 -73.64
N ARG A 150 27.37 -47.80 -73.95
CA ARG A 150 26.72 -47.57 -75.26
C ARG A 150 27.72 -47.62 -76.42
N GLY A 151 28.88 -46.99 -76.26
CA GLY A 151 29.96 -47.02 -77.25
C GLY A 151 30.48 -48.44 -77.52
N LEU A 152 30.65 -49.25 -76.48
CA LEU A 152 31.07 -50.65 -76.60
C LEU A 152 30.02 -51.52 -77.31
N MET A 153 28.72 -51.32 -77.03
CA MET A 153 27.65 -52.07 -77.72
C MET A 153 27.54 -51.71 -79.21
N ASN A 154 27.87 -50.48 -79.61
CA ASN A 154 27.81 -50.04 -81.00
C ASN A 154 29.09 -50.34 -81.81
N GLY A 155 30.20 -50.70 -81.15
CA GLY A 155 31.48 -51.05 -81.77
C GLY A 155 31.71 -52.55 -82.00
N GLY A 156 30.70 -53.39 -81.70
CA GLY A 156 30.74 -54.82 -81.97
C GLY A 156 30.08 -55.18 -83.29
N SER A 157 30.83 -55.10 -84.39
CA SER A 157 30.56 -55.74 -85.69
C SER A 157 31.88 -55.97 -86.41
#